data_AF-A0A7R9DI67-F1
#
_entry.id   AF-A0A7R9DI67-F1
#
_cell.length_a   1.000
_cell.length_b   1.000
_cell.length_c   1.000
_cell.angle_alpha   90.00
_cell.angle_beta   90.00
_cell.angle_gamma   90.00
#
_symmetry.space_group_name_H-M   'P 1'
#
loop_
_entity.id
_entity.type
_entity.pdbx_description
1 polymer ?
#
loop_
_entity_poly.entity_id
_entity_poly.type
_entity_poly.pdbx_seq_one_letter_code
_entity_poly.pdbx_strand_id
1 'polypeptide(L)'
;QEEVEVARQKEEEVKLALLAATTTPQHHHVEENEHDEDDEMVNGDVSRDLATDDNIIDPVEERRTLAERNERLHDQLKALKEDLAHSRDETKETSMDKIHRENVRQGRDKYKTLREIRKGNTKRRVDQFENM
;
A
#
# COMPACT_ATOMS: atom_id res chain seq x y z
N GLN A 1 50.88 3.29 -25.59
CA GLN A 1 49.61 2.72 -26.09
C GLN A 1 48.99 1.86 -24.99
N GLU A 2 49.75 0.93 -24.40
CA GLU A 2 49.32 0.10 -23.27
C GLU A 2 48.95 0.90 -21.99
N GLU A 3 49.74 1.91 -21.61
CA GLU A 3 49.41 2.76 -20.44
C GLU A 3 48.08 3.50 -20.56
N VAL A 4 47.72 3.93 -21.77
CA VAL A 4 46.44 4.61 -22.04
C VAL A 4 45.28 3.63 -21.91
N GLU A 5 45.49 2.38 -22.32
CA GLU A 5 44.48 1.33 -22.22
C GLU A 5 44.25 0.90 -20.77
N VAL A 6 45.30 0.79 -19.96
CA VAL A 6 45.20 0.53 -18.51
C VAL A 6 44.48 1.68 -17.78
N ALA A 7 44.78 2.93 -18.12
CA ALA A 7 44.09 4.08 -17.53
C ALA A 7 42.58 4.08 -17.84
N ARG A 8 42.20 3.74 -19.09
CA ARG A 8 40.80 3.62 -19.49
C ARG A 8 40.06 2.50 -18.76
N GLN A 9 40.69 1.33 -18.61
CA GLN A 9 40.11 0.22 -17.85
C GLN A 9 39.87 0.59 -16.39
N LYS A 10 40.83 1.27 -15.76
CA LYS A 10 40.70 1.73 -14.37
C LYS A 10 39.60 2.80 -14.21
N GLU A 11 39.45 3.70 -15.18
CA GLU A 11 38.36 4.67 -15.20
C GLU A 11 36.98 3.99 -15.36
N GLU A 12 36.86 3.03 -16.27
CA GLU A 12 35.64 2.24 -16.46
C GLU A 12 35.28 1.44 -15.19
N GLU A 13 36.28 0.84 -14.53
CA GLU A 13 36.08 0.11 -13.27
C GLU A 13 35.61 1.03 -12.14
N VAL A 14 36.23 2.22 -11.98
CA VAL A 14 35.80 3.22 -10.99
C VAL A 14 34.40 3.73 -11.30
N LYS A 15 34.07 3.97 -12.57
CA LYS A 15 32.74 4.41 -13.00
C LYS A 15 31.69 3.35 -12.73
N LEU A 16 31.99 2.08 -13.02
CA LEU A 16 31.10 0.97 -12.73
C LEU A 16 30.92 0.78 -11.22
N ALA A 17 31.99 0.88 -10.44
CA ALA A 17 31.92 0.81 -8.98
C ALA A 17 31.10 1.96 -8.39
N LEU A 18 31.25 3.18 -8.93
CA LEU A 18 30.47 4.33 -8.53
C LEU A 18 28.99 4.13 -8.87
N LEU A 19 28.66 3.73 -10.10
CA LEU A 19 27.28 3.44 -10.50
C LEU A 19 26.67 2.33 -9.62
N ALA A 20 27.40 1.25 -9.36
CA ALA A 20 26.92 0.17 -8.49
C ALA A 20 26.67 0.64 -7.04
N ALA A 21 27.44 1.63 -6.55
CA ALA A 21 27.29 2.18 -5.21
C ALA A 21 26.22 3.28 -5.10
N THR A 22 25.96 4.01 -6.17
CA THR A 22 25.09 5.21 -6.15
C THR A 22 23.76 5.03 -6.85
N THR A 23 23.60 4.01 -7.69
CA THR A 23 22.35 3.81 -8.44
C THR A 23 21.84 2.38 -8.34
N THR A 24 20.52 2.27 -8.20
CA THR A 24 19.78 1.03 -8.41
C THR A 24 19.31 0.96 -9.86
N PRO A 25 19.15 -0.24 -10.44
CA PRO A 25 18.63 -0.37 -11.80
C PRO A 25 17.32 0.40 -11.97
N GLN A 26 17.25 1.29 -12.97
CA GLN A 26 16.12 2.23 -13.13
C GLN A 26 14.75 1.53 -13.17
N HIS A 27 14.66 0.35 -13.79
CA HIS A 27 13.42 -0.44 -13.88
C HIS A 27 12.91 -1.00 -12.53
N HIS A 28 13.69 -0.92 -11.45
CA HIS A 28 13.20 -1.24 -10.10
C HIS A 28 12.33 -0.12 -9.52
N HIS A 29 12.47 1.10 -10.03
CA HIS A 29 11.70 2.24 -9.55
C HIS A 29 10.32 2.25 -10.21
N VAL A 30 9.34 2.77 -9.47
CA VAL A 30 8.03 3.10 -10.05
C VAL A 30 8.22 4.31 -10.95
N GLU A 31 7.49 4.34 -12.06
CA GLU A 31 7.52 5.47 -12.98
C GLU A 31 7.05 6.76 -12.26
N GLU A 32 7.90 7.77 -12.29
CA GLU A 32 7.59 9.08 -11.72
C GLU A 32 6.76 9.90 -12.72
N ASN A 33 5.97 10.84 -12.22
CA ASN A 33 5.21 11.70 -13.09
C ASN A 33 6.13 12.81 -13.60
N GLU A 34 6.49 12.79 -14.89
CA GLU A 34 7.46 13.71 -15.50
C GLU A 34 6.87 15.10 -15.85
N HIS A 35 5.66 15.41 -15.39
CA HIS A 35 5.10 16.76 -15.56
C HIS A 35 5.78 17.72 -14.57
N ASP A 36 6.71 18.53 -15.10
CA ASP A 36 7.11 19.77 -14.46
C ASP A 36 5.85 20.63 -14.27
N GLU A 37 5.69 21.26 -13.10
CA GLU A 37 4.62 22.20 -12.79
C GLU A 37 4.75 23.48 -13.64
N ASP A 38 4.68 23.37 -14.97
CA ASP A 38 4.64 24.51 -15.87
C ASP A 38 3.23 25.12 -15.81
N ASP A 39 3.17 26.35 -15.32
CA ASP A 39 2.00 27.18 -14.98
C ASP A 39 1.06 27.51 -16.17
N GLU A 40 1.20 26.81 -17.32
CA GLU A 40 0.46 27.07 -18.57
C GLU A 40 -0.74 26.16 -18.82
N MET A 41 -1.06 25.21 -17.93
CA MET A 41 -2.27 24.40 -18.07
C MET A 41 -3.51 25.14 -17.56
N VAL A 42 -4.31 25.69 -18.49
CA VAL A 42 -5.55 26.46 -18.24
C VAL A 42 -6.58 25.73 -17.34
N ASN A 43 -6.50 24.40 -17.20
CA ASN A 43 -7.36 23.59 -16.32
C ASN A 43 -6.63 22.50 -15.50
N GLY A 44 -5.29 22.43 -15.53
CA GLY A 44 -4.49 21.49 -14.73
C GLY A 44 -4.76 19.98 -14.95
N ASP A 45 -5.35 19.57 -16.07
CA ASP A 45 -5.73 18.16 -16.30
C ASP A 45 -4.55 17.34 -16.84
N VAL A 46 -3.96 16.51 -15.98
CA VAL A 46 -2.94 15.51 -16.36
C VAL A 46 -3.64 14.15 -16.47
N SER A 47 -3.84 13.67 -17.69
CA SER A 47 -4.42 12.36 -17.96
C SER A 47 -3.34 11.36 -18.42
N ARG A 48 -3.42 10.13 -17.93
CA ARG A 48 -2.47 9.07 -18.26
C ARG A 48 -3.15 7.69 -18.24
N ASP A 49 -2.87 6.90 -19.27
CA ASP A 49 -3.29 5.50 -19.32
C ASP A 49 -2.40 4.62 -18.41
N LEU A 50 -3.03 3.71 -17.68
CA LEU A 50 -2.34 2.72 -16.85
C LEU A 50 -2.12 1.43 -17.63
N ALA A 51 -0.95 0.81 -17.46
CA ALA A 51 -0.68 -0.51 -18.00
C ALA A 51 -1.62 -1.55 -17.35
N THR A 52 -2.21 -2.43 -18.16
CA THR A 52 -3.15 -3.46 -17.73
C THR A 52 -2.65 -4.85 -18.10
N ASP A 53 -3.00 -5.85 -17.29
CA ASP A 53 -2.74 -7.27 -17.53
C ASP A 53 -4.06 -8.03 -17.41
N ASP A 54 -4.37 -8.82 -18.43
CA ASP A 54 -5.64 -9.54 -18.58
C ASP A 54 -5.78 -10.73 -17.60
N ASN A 55 -4.69 -11.20 -17.00
CA ASN A 55 -4.68 -12.39 -16.14
C ASN A 55 -4.58 -12.09 -14.64
N ILE A 56 -4.87 -10.85 -14.22
CA ILE A 56 -4.78 -10.45 -12.81
C ILE A 56 -5.89 -11.12 -11.98
N ILE A 57 -5.48 -11.83 -10.92
CA ILE A 57 -6.37 -12.28 -9.85
C ILE A 57 -6.17 -11.37 -8.62
N ASP A 58 -7.23 -10.67 -8.18
CA ASP A 58 -7.14 -9.78 -7.02
C ASP A 58 -6.87 -10.60 -5.73
N PRO A 59 -5.75 -10.38 -5.03
CA PRO A 59 -5.39 -11.16 -3.85
C PRO A 59 -6.33 -10.93 -2.65
N VAL A 60 -7.16 -9.88 -2.65
CA VAL A 60 -8.05 -9.53 -1.55
C VAL A 60 -9.15 -10.57 -1.34
N GLU A 61 -9.55 -11.30 -2.39
CA GLU A 61 -10.61 -12.31 -2.31
C GLU A 61 -10.25 -13.43 -1.31
N GLU A 62 -9.02 -13.92 -1.38
CA GLU A 62 -8.52 -15.00 -0.53
C GLU A 62 -7.87 -14.50 0.77
N ARG A 63 -7.51 -13.21 0.84
CA ARG A 63 -6.78 -12.69 2.00
C ARG A 63 -7.59 -12.76 3.29
N ARG A 64 -6.92 -13.21 4.36
CA ARG A 64 -7.45 -13.31 5.73
C ARG A 64 -6.49 -12.64 6.70
N THR A 65 -7.02 -12.14 7.81
CA THR A 65 -6.18 -11.47 8.82
C THR A 65 -5.25 -12.47 9.50
N LEU A 66 -4.14 -11.99 10.07
CA LEU A 66 -3.25 -12.87 10.82
C LEU A 66 -3.95 -13.42 12.07
N ALA A 67 -4.74 -12.60 12.75
CA ALA A 67 -5.50 -13.00 13.94
C ALA A 67 -6.58 -14.05 13.64
N GLU A 68 -7.07 -14.14 12.40
CA GLU A 68 -8.02 -15.19 11.98
C GLU A 68 -7.33 -16.51 11.67
N ARG A 69 -6.10 -16.47 11.12
CA ARG A 69 -5.36 -17.68 10.71
C ARG A 69 -4.45 -18.26 11.80
N ASN A 70 -4.11 -17.46 12.81
CA ASN A 70 -3.18 -17.83 13.87
C ASN A 70 -3.91 -17.83 15.21
N GLU A 71 -4.27 -19.03 15.69
CA GLU A 71 -4.96 -19.25 16.97
C GLU A 71 -4.20 -18.64 18.15
N ARG A 72 -2.88 -18.84 18.22
CA ARG A 72 -2.04 -18.25 19.27
C ARG A 72 -2.16 -16.72 19.30
N LEU A 73 -2.15 -16.06 18.13
CA LEU A 73 -2.31 -14.61 18.08
C LEU A 73 -3.73 -14.19 18.52
N HIS A 74 -4.75 -14.95 18.13
CA HIS A 74 -6.13 -14.70 18.57
C HIS A 74 -6.24 -14.74 20.10
N ASP A 75 -5.72 -15.80 20.72
CA ASP A 75 -5.78 -15.99 22.17
C ASP A 75 -4.98 -14.94 22.93
N GLN A 76 -3.79 -14.58 22.42
CA GLN A 76 -2.98 -13.51 22.99
C GLN A 76 -3.74 -12.17 22.99
N LEU A 77 -4.35 -11.81 21.85
CA LEU A 77 -5.15 -10.59 21.75
C LEU A 77 -6.39 -10.63 22.66
N LYS A 78 -7.01 -11.80 22.83
CA LYS A 78 -8.15 -11.99 23.72
C LYS A 78 -7.74 -11.78 25.18
N ALA A 79 -6.67 -12.43 25.63
CA ALA A 79 -6.14 -12.30 26.99
C ALA A 79 -5.75 -10.84 27.30
N LEU A 80 -5.00 -10.19 26.41
CA LEU A 80 -4.63 -8.78 26.55
C LEU A 80 -5.84 -7.85 26.65
N LYS A 81 -6.93 -8.12 25.91
CA LYS A 81 -8.17 -7.33 26.00
C LYS A 81 -8.86 -7.50 27.35
N GLU A 82 -8.86 -8.70 27.91
CA GLU A 82 -9.44 -8.98 29.23
C GLU A 82 -8.61 -8.30 30.33
N ASP A 83 -7.28 -8.38 30.26
CA ASP A 83 -6.38 -7.74 31.24
C ASP A 83 -6.53 -6.22 31.24
N LEU A 84 -6.50 -5.60 30.06
CA LEU A 84 -6.60 -4.14 29.91
C LEU A 84 -8.00 -3.59 30.25
N ALA A 85 -9.05 -4.42 30.22
CA ALA A 85 -10.40 -3.97 30.56
C ALA A 85 -10.51 -3.50 32.02
N HIS A 86 -9.72 -4.07 32.94
CA HIS A 86 -9.76 -3.74 34.37
C HIS A 86 -9.22 -2.34 34.70
N SER A 87 -8.32 -1.81 33.88
CA SER A 87 -7.67 -0.52 34.09
C SER A 87 -8.13 0.55 33.09
N ARG A 88 -9.11 0.22 32.23
CA ARG A 88 -9.60 1.13 31.18
C ARG A 88 -10.47 2.24 31.76
N ASP A 89 -10.08 3.48 31.48
CA ASP A 89 -10.90 4.68 31.74
C ASP A 89 -11.81 4.96 30.53
N GLU A 90 -13.12 4.72 30.69
CA GLU A 90 -14.10 4.89 29.61
C GLU A 90 -14.30 6.36 29.19
N THR A 91 -13.94 7.32 30.05
CA THR A 91 -14.07 8.75 29.73
C THR A 91 -13.04 9.21 28.70
N LYS A 92 -11.94 8.46 28.54
CA LYS A 92 -10.84 8.74 27.60
C LYS A 92 -10.99 8.00 26.26
N GLU A 93 -12.13 7.36 26.05
CA GLU A 93 -12.40 6.64 24.81
C GLU A 93 -12.48 7.59 23.61
N THR A 94 -11.65 7.34 22.59
CA THR A 94 -11.64 8.16 21.37
C THR A 94 -12.75 7.74 20.40
N SER A 95 -13.02 8.59 19.40
CA SER A 95 -13.94 8.24 18.31
C SER A 95 -13.50 6.96 17.56
N MET A 96 -12.19 6.80 17.34
CA MET A 96 -11.65 5.63 16.64
C MET A 96 -11.81 4.35 17.45
N ASP A 97 -11.70 4.41 18.79
CA ASP A 97 -11.93 3.26 19.66
C ASP A 97 -13.37 2.74 19.57
N LYS A 98 -14.34 3.66 19.53
CA LYS A 98 -15.76 3.33 19.36
C LYS A 98 -16.01 2.64 18.03
N ILE A 99 -15.47 3.21 16.94
CA ILE A 99 -15.59 2.63 15.59
C ILE A 99 -14.92 1.25 15.53
N HIS A 100 -13.72 1.11 16.10
CA HIS A 100 -13.02 -0.18 16.14
C HIS A 100 -13.82 -1.24 16.91
N ARG A 101 -14.33 -0.89 18.11
CA ARG A 101 -15.14 -1.81 18.92
C ARG A 101 -16.40 -2.24 18.18
N GLU A 102 -17.08 -1.30 17.52
CA GLU A 102 -18.28 -1.60 16.73
C GLU A 102 -17.97 -2.50 15.53
N ASN A 103 -16.86 -2.25 14.82
CA ASN A 103 -16.41 -3.11 13.73
C ASN A 103 -16.13 -4.54 14.22
N VAL A 104 -15.42 -4.69 15.35
CA VAL A 104 -15.15 -6.00 15.96
C VAL A 104 -16.45 -6.68 16.41
N ARG A 105 -17.38 -5.92 17.01
CA ARG A 105 -18.70 -6.42 17.45
C ARG A 105 -19.53 -6.96 16.29
N GLN A 106 -19.46 -6.31 15.13
CA GLN A 106 -20.10 -6.78 13.89
C GLN A 106 -19.30 -7.87 13.16
N GLY A 107 -18.16 -8.32 13.69
CA GLY A 107 -17.30 -9.32 13.04
C GLY A 107 -16.60 -8.83 11.77
N ARG A 108 -16.50 -7.50 11.59
CA ARG A 108 -15.80 -6.87 10.47
C ARG A 108 -14.29 -6.89 10.70
N ASP A 109 -13.57 -7.11 9.61
CA ASP A 109 -12.11 -6.95 9.55
C ASP A 109 -11.70 -6.25 8.25
N LYS A 110 -10.41 -5.95 8.10
CA LYS A 110 -9.88 -5.22 6.95
C LYS A 110 -10.25 -5.88 5.61
N TYR A 111 -10.07 -7.19 5.48
CA TYR A 111 -10.25 -7.88 4.20
C TYR A 111 -11.71 -8.25 3.94
N LYS A 112 -12.50 -8.58 4.98
CA LYS A 112 -13.96 -8.73 4.86
C LYS A 112 -14.62 -7.43 4.40
N THR A 113 -14.19 -6.30 4.97
CA THR A 113 -14.73 -4.98 4.60
C THR A 113 -14.35 -4.61 3.17
N LEU A 114 -13.08 -4.84 2.77
CA LEU A 114 -12.65 -4.61 1.38
C LEU A 114 -13.46 -5.43 0.37
N ARG A 115 -13.71 -6.72 0.66
CA ARG A 115 -14.58 -7.55 -0.19
C ARG A 115 -16.01 -7.01 -0.24
N GLU A 116 -16.57 -6.60 0.90
CA GLU A 116 -17.95 -6.10 0.96
C GLU A 116 -18.16 -4.84 0.12
N ILE A 117 -17.29 -3.83 0.27
CA ILE A 117 -17.41 -2.55 -0.46
C ILE A 117 -17.07 -2.66 -1.95
N ARG A 118 -16.39 -3.76 -2.36
CA ARG A 118 -16.04 -4.03 -3.75
C ARG A 118 -17.07 -4.90 -4.48
N LYS A 119 -18.14 -5.34 -3.81
CA LYS A 119 -19.21 -6.11 -4.46
C LYS A 119 -19.93 -5.30 -5.53
N GLY A 120 -20.35 -6.00 -6.59
CA GLY A 120 -21.03 -5.40 -7.73
C GLY A 120 -20.07 -4.83 -8.78
N ASN A 121 -20.62 -4.39 -9.91
CA ASN A 121 -19.82 -3.83 -10.98
C ASN A 121 -19.36 -2.39 -10.66
N THR A 122 -18.44 -1.86 -11.47
CA THR A 122 -17.89 -0.50 -11.31
C THR A 122 -18.98 0.56 -11.33
N LYS A 123 -19.94 0.47 -12.26
CA LYS A 123 -21.05 1.43 -12.36
C LYS A 123 -21.84 1.52 -11.05
N ARG A 124 -22.22 0.40 -10.45
CA ARG A 124 -22.96 0.40 -9.17
C ARG A 124 -22.20 1.11 -8.06
N ARG A 125 -20.88 0.90 -7.97
CA ARG A 125 -20.05 1.52 -6.92
C ARG A 125 -19.89 3.03 -7.15
N VAL A 126 -19.77 3.46 -8.40
CA VAL A 126 -19.79 4.88 -8.78
C VAL A 126 -21.15 5.50 -8.46
N ASP A 127 -22.25 4.86 -8.88
CA ASP A 127 -23.61 5.33 -8.59
C ASP A 127 -23.85 5.42 -7.06
N GLN A 128 -23.32 4.48 -6.26
CA GLN A 128 -23.41 4.56 -4.79
C GLN A 128 -22.65 5.76 -4.25
N PHE A 129 -21.43 6.02 -4.74
CA PHE A 129 -20.59 7.14 -4.32
C PHE A 129 -21.25 8.50 -4.61
N GLU A 130 -21.83 8.69 -5.81
CA GLU A 130 -22.52 9.92 -6.20
C GLU A 130 -23.78 10.21 -5.36
N ASN A 131 -24.29 9.22 -4.64
CA ASN A 131 -25.47 9.33 -3.79
C ASN A 131 -25.16 9.35 -2.27
N MET A 132 -23.88 9.42 -1.87
CA MET A 132 -23.47 9.55 -0.46
C MET A 132 -23.52 10.99 0.03
#